data_AF-A0A349JB64-F1
#
_entry.id   AF-A0A349JB64-F1
#
_cell.length_a   1.000
_cell.length_b   1.000
_cell.length_c   1.000
_cell.angle_alpha   90.00
_cell.angle_beta   90.00
_cell.angle_gamma   90.00
#
_symmetry.space_group_name_H-M   'P 1'
#
loop_
_entity.id
_entity.type
_entity.pdbx_description
1 polymer ?
#
loop_
_entity_poly.entity_id
_entity_poly.type
_entity_poly.pdbx_seq_one_letter_code
_entity_poly.pdbx_strand_id
1 'polypeptide(L)' 'RTCRAGLWRYSRHPNYFGEWLMWCAWPLLALGSPLGWWLFLHPLAVLVFLLVLTGIPHTERRALLSRG' A
#
# COMPACT_ATOMS: atom_id res chain seq x y z
N ARG A 1 -16.79 -15.52 4.68
CA ARG A 1 -15.60 -16.34 4.29
C ARG A 1 -14.64 -15.45 3.50
N THR A 2 -13.32 -15.54 3.69
CA THR A 2 -12.32 -14.73 2.97
C THR A 2 -11.79 -15.47 1.73
N CYS A 3 -11.42 -14.74 0.68
CA CYS A 3 -10.80 -15.32 -0.52
C CYS A 3 -9.42 -15.90 -0.17
N ARG A 4 -9.12 -17.10 -0.70
CA ARG A 4 -7.82 -17.79 -0.52
C ARG A 4 -7.17 -18.20 -1.84
N ALA A 5 -7.75 -17.79 -2.97
CA ALA A 5 -7.25 -18.12 -4.30
C ALA A 5 -6.29 -17.04 -4.81
N GLY A 6 -5.35 -17.43 -5.67
CA GLY A 6 -4.41 -16.50 -6.30
C GLY A 6 -3.53 -15.73 -5.29
N LEU A 7 -3.38 -14.42 -5.50
CA LEU A 7 -2.53 -13.57 -4.67
C LEU A 7 -3.00 -13.45 -3.21
N TRP A 8 -4.30 -13.65 -2.96
CA TRP A 8 -4.91 -13.63 -1.62
C TRP A 8 -4.52 -14.85 -0.78
N ARG A 9 -3.84 -15.83 -1.38
CA ARG A 9 -3.18 -16.93 -0.64
C ARG A 9 -1.92 -16.44 0.09
N TYR A 10 -1.22 -15.45 -0.45
CA TYR A 10 0.09 -14.99 0.05
C TYR A 10 -0.03 -13.75 0.96
N SER A 11 -1.02 -12.90 0.74
CA SER A 11 -1.27 -11.71 1.57
C SER A 11 -2.77 -11.46 1.73
N ARG A 12 -3.15 -10.84 2.85
CA ARG A 12 -4.54 -10.37 3.09
C ARG A 12 -4.91 -9.18 2.20
N HIS A 13 -3.92 -8.40 1.80
CA HIS A 13 -4.08 -7.21 0.97
C HIS A 13 -3.04 -7.18 -0.16
N PRO A 14 -3.14 -8.09 -1.15
CA PRO A 14 -2.21 -8.13 -2.26
C PRO A 14 -2.32 -6.91 -3.18
N ASN A 15 -3.43 -6.19 -3.14
CA ASN A 15 -3.64 -4.93 -3.87
C ASN A 15 -2.67 -3.82 -3.41
N TYR A 16 -2.43 -3.67 -2.10
CA TYR A 16 -1.54 -2.62 -1.59
C TYR A 16 -0.09 -2.82 -2.05
N PHE A 17 0.32 -4.05 -2.31
CA PHE A 17 1.64 -4.32 -2.89
C PHE A 17 1.75 -3.77 -4.32
N GLY A 18 0.72 -3.94 -5.14
CA GLY A 18 0.67 -3.37 -6.49
C GLY A 18 0.63 -1.84 -6.47
N GLU A 19 -0.18 -1.27 -5.57
CA GLU A 19 -0.20 0.19 -5.35
C GLU A 19 1.19 0.69 -4.93
N TRP A 20 1.85 0.04 -3.98
CA TRP A 20 3.21 0.41 -3.55
C TRP A 20 4.22 0.40 -4.69
N LEU A 21 4.23 -0.65 -5.51
CA LEU A 21 5.06 -0.73 -6.71
C LEU A 21 4.82 0.42 -7.68
N MET A 22 3.55 0.77 -7.93
CA MET A 22 3.20 1.91 -8.79
C MET A 22 3.69 3.24 -8.20
N TRP A 23 3.53 3.45 -6.89
CA TRP A 23 4.00 4.68 -6.25
C TRP A 23 5.51 4.82 -6.25
N CYS A 24 6.26 3.72 -6.16
CA CYS A 24 7.71 3.72 -6.32
C CYS A 24 8.16 3.93 -7.78
N ALA A 25 7.34 3.55 -8.77
CA ALA A 25 7.69 3.72 -10.18
C ALA A 25 7.74 5.19 -10.62
N TRP A 26 6.85 6.04 -10.11
CA TRP A 26 6.79 7.47 -10.46
C TRP A 26 8.11 8.25 -10.21
N PRO A 27 8.74 8.21 -9.02
CA PRO A 27 10.01 8.89 -8.81
C PRO A 27 11.15 8.29 -9.64
N LEU A 28 11.13 6.98 -9.91
CA LEU A 28 12.13 6.34 -10.78
C LEU A 28 12.04 6.85 -12.22
N LEU A 29 10.83 7.00 -12.75
CA LEU A 29 10.61 7.57 -14.09
C LEU A 29 11.02 9.06 -14.16
N ALA A 30 10.96 9.76 -13.04
CA ALA A 30 11.27 11.18 -12.97
C ALA A 30 12.74 11.52 -12.71
N LEU A 31 13.64 10.53 -12.53
CA LEU A 31 15.05 10.74 -12.19
C LEU A 31 15.81 11.66 -13.17
N GLY A 32 15.38 11.75 -14.44
CA GLY A 32 15.96 12.65 -15.44
C GLY A 32 15.51 14.11 -15.34
N SER A 33 14.55 14.43 -14.48
CA SER A 33 14.02 15.80 -14.32
C SER A 33 14.82 16.58 -13.28
N PRO A 34 15.07 17.89 -13.49
CA PRO A 34 15.75 18.75 -12.52
C PRO A 34 15.15 18.73 -11.11
N LEU A 35 13.84 18.46 -11.01
CA LEU A 35 13.09 18.36 -9.75
C LEU A 35 12.58 16.94 -9.47
N GLY A 36 13.08 15.95 -10.21
CA GLY A 36 12.64 14.55 -10.14
C GLY A 36 12.77 13.92 -8.75
N TRP A 37 13.77 14.34 -8.00
CA TRP A 37 14.03 13.82 -6.65
C TRP A 37 12.94 14.19 -5.63
N TRP A 38 12.21 15.30 -5.83
CA TRP A 38 11.09 15.67 -4.96
C TRP A 38 9.95 14.66 -5.02
N LEU A 39 9.81 13.92 -6.12
CA LEU A 39 8.77 12.89 -6.27
C LEU A 39 8.98 11.70 -5.33
N PHE A 40 10.15 11.54 -4.69
CA PHE A 40 10.32 10.54 -3.63
C PHE A 40 9.55 10.87 -2.35
N LEU A 41 9.12 12.12 -2.15
CA LEU A 41 8.20 12.46 -1.05
C LEU A 41 6.83 11.81 -1.24
N HIS A 42 6.47 11.49 -2.48
CA HIS A 42 5.18 10.90 -2.81
C HIS A 42 4.99 9.48 -2.25
N PRO A 43 5.85 8.48 -2.53
CA PRO A 43 5.72 7.16 -1.91
C PRO A 43 5.87 7.22 -0.39
N LEU A 44 6.67 8.15 0.16
CA LEU A 44 6.76 8.32 1.61
C LEU A 44 5.42 8.78 2.21
N ALA A 45 4.76 9.77 1.60
CA ALA A 45 3.45 10.24 2.02
C ALA A 45 2.39 9.14 1.92
N VAL A 46 2.39 8.36 0.83
CA VAL A 46 1.46 7.24 0.65
C VAL A 46 1.73 6.12 1.65
N LEU A 47 2.99 5.82 1.98
CA LEU A 47 3.34 4.83 3.01
C LEU A 47 2.77 5.23 4.38
N VAL A 48 2.96 6.49 4.78
CA VAL A 48 2.41 7.03 6.02
C VAL A 48 0.88 6.96 5.99
N PHE A 49 0.27 7.33 4.86
CA PHE A 49 -1.18 7.25 4.70
C PHE A 49 -1.68 5.81 4.86
N LEU A 50 -1.03 4.84 4.21
CA LEU A 50 -1.38 3.43 4.31
C LEU A 50 -1.25 2.89 5.74
N LEU A 51 -0.13 3.17 6.42
CA LEU A 51 0.13 2.64 7.76
C LEU A 51 -0.71 3.31 8.85
N VAL A 52 -0.98 4.61 8.73
CA VAL A 52 -1.58 5.41 9.81
C VAL A 52 -3.05 5.74 9.54
N LEU A 53 -3.41 6.04 8.29
CA LEU A 53 -4.70 6.67 7.96
C LEU A 53 -5.69 5.75 7.23
N THR A 54 -5.24 4.83 6.36
CA THR A 54 -6.15 4.05 5.49
C THR A 54 -7.00 3.00 6.20
N GLY A 55 -6.98 2.96 7.53
CA GLY A 55 -7.86 2.08 8.27
C GLY A 55 -7.54 0.60 8.09
N ILE A 56 -6.40 0.20 7.50
CA ILE A 56 -5.92 -1.19 7.56
C ILE A 56 -5.85 -1.67 9.02
N PRO A 57 -5.27 -0.90 9.97
CA PRO A 57 -5.27 -1.33 11.37
C PRO A 57 -6.67 -1.45 11.96
N HIS A 58 -7.59 -0.55 11.58
CA HIS A 58 -8.97 -0.55 12.05
C HIS A 58 -9.80 -1.69 11.45
N THR A 59 -9.60 -1.97 10.17
CA THR A 59 -10.30 -3.03 9.42
C THR A 59 -9.79 -4.39 9.84
N GLU A 60 -8.48 -4.54 10.11
CA GLU A 60 -7.92 -5.75 10.70
C GLU A 60 -8.42 -5.97 12.14
N ARG A 61 -8.48 -4.92 12.97
CA ARG A 61 -9.06 -5.02 14.32
C ARG A 61 -10.52 -5.47 14.27
N ARG A 62 -11.32 -4.94 13.36
CA ARG A 62 -12.73 -5.34 13.18
C ARG A 62 -12.85 -6.77 12.64
N ALA A 63 -11.98 -7.18 11.71
CA ALA A 63 -11.95 -8.54 11.21
C ALA A 63 -11.56 -9.56 12.30
N LEU A 64 -10.66 -9.20 13.23
CA LEU A 64 -10.33 -10.01 14.39
C LEU A 64 -11.51 -10.11 15.38
N LEU A 65 -12.19 -8.99 15.66
CA LEU A 65 -13.34 -8.94 16.58
C LEU A 65 -14.58 -9.67 16.05
N SER A 66 -14.83 -9.62 14.74
CA SER A 66 -15.97 -10.32 14.10
C SER A 66 -15.78 -11.83 13.95
N ARG A 67 -14.61 -12.37 14.35
CA ARG A 67 -14.34 -13.82 14.42
C ARG A 67 -14.60 -14.39 15.83
N GLY A 68 -15.54 -13.79 16.57
CA GLY A 68 -16.22 -14.41 17.71
C GLY A 68 -17.38 -15.28 17.22
#